data_AF-A0A257NLV2-F1
#
_entry.id   AF-A0A257NLV2-F1
#
_cell.length_a   1.000
_cell.length_b   1.000
_cell.length_c   1.000
_cell.angle_alpha   90.00
_cell.angle_beta   90.00
_cell.angle_gamma   90.00
#
_symmetry.space_group_name_H-M   'P 1'
#
loop_
_entity.id
_entity.type
_entity.pdbx_description
1 polymer ?
#
loop_
_entity_poly.entity_id
_entity_poly.type
_entity_poly.pdbx_seq_one_letter_code
_entity_poly.pdbx_strand_id
1 'polypeptide(L)'
;MPCQKFTSLTPFYDCVGIYLALLVGAMRRSYILTMANQNGPIIDMTPDGAFIEPTKPSYFTILARLAAFAVLLLVAAVTFWMALFIVPVLIILGIAGYALSRTQVRRF
;
A
#
# COMPACT_ATOMS: atom_id res chain seq x y z
N MET A 1 -5.64 -4.63 -22.53
CA MET A 1 -4.37 -4.07 -23.08
C MET A 1 -4.60 -2.57 -23.25
N PRO A 2 -3.70 -1.66 -22.80
CA PRO A 2 -2.24 -1.79 -22.82
C PRO A 2 -1.54 -1.63 -21.46
N CYS A 3 -0.55 -2.49 -21.25
CA CYS A 3 0.62 -2.20 -20.43
C CYS A 3 1.60 -1.44 -21.33
N GLN A 4 1.97 -0.20 -20.97
CA GLN A 4 3.20 0.38 -21.51
C GLN A 4 3.98 1.13 -20.43
N LYS A 5 5.19 0.57 -20.21
CA LYS A 5 6.43 1.21 -19.76
C LYS A 5 6.34 2.07 -18.51
N PHE A 6 6.63 1.43 -17.37
CA PHE A 6 7.47 2.05 -16.36
C PHE A 6 8.69 1.17 -16.09
N THR A 7 9.83 1.74 -16.42
CA THR A 7 11.18 1.21 -16.28
C THR A 7 11.56 1.12 -14.79
N SER A 8 12.41 0.14 -14.48
CA SER A 8 13.17 -0.10 -13.24
C SER A 8 12.47 -0.72 -12.00
N LEU A 9 12.76 -2.02 -11.82
CA LEU A 9 13.06 -2.76 -10.58
C LEU A 9 12.08 -2.65 -9.37
N THR A 10 10.85 -3.18 -9.49
CA THR A 10 10.16 -4.03 -8.47
C THR A 10 8.79 -4.53 -8.99
N PRO A 11 8.72 -5.29 -10.10
CA PRO A 11 7.46 -5.46 -10.85
C PRO A 11 6.36 -6.29 -10.14
N PHE A 12 6.66 -7.01 -9.05
CA PHE A 12 5.71 -7.94 -8.44
C PHE A 12 4.86 -7.33 -7.32
N TYR A 13 5.42 -6.41 -6.51
CA TYR A 13 4.71 -5.81 -5.38
C TYR A 13 3.85 -4.60 -5.78
N ASP A 14 4.29 -3.84 -6.79
CA ASP A 14 3.57 -2.63 -7.24
C ASP A 14 2.28 -2.97 -7.99
N CYS A 15 2.27 -4.02 -8.81
CA CYS A 15 1.07 -4.45 -9.53
C CYS A 15 -0.03 -4.92 -8.57
N VAL A 16 0.29 -5.78 -7.59
CA VAL A 16 -0.73 -6.27 -6.64
C VAL A 16 -1.27 -5.12 -5.78
N GLY A 17 -0.40 -4.21 -5.33
CA GLY A 17 -0.80 -3.03 -4.56
C GLY A 17 -1.71 -2.08 -5.35
N ILE A 18 -1.38 -1.80 -6.61
CA ILE A 18 -2.19 -0.92 -7.48
C ILE A 18 -3.53 -1.57 -7.84
N TYR A 19 -3.56 -2.87 -8.16
CA TYR A 19 -4.80 -3.59 -8.44
C TYR A 19 -5.72 -3.66 -7.22
N LEU A 20 -5.17 -3.92 -6.03
CA LEU A 20 -5.94 -3.94 -4.79
C LEU A 20 -6.46 -2.54 -4.43
N ALA A 21 -5.64 -1.50 -4.58
CA ALA A 21 -6.06 -0.11 -4.35
C ALA A 21 -7.13 0.35 -5.35
N LEU A 22 -7.03 -0.04 -6.62
CA LEU A 22 -8.03 0.24 -7.65
C LEU A 22 -9.33 -0.53 -7.42
N LEU A 23 -9.26 -1.81 -7.01
CA LEU A 23 -10.44 -2.61 -6.69
C LEU A 23 -11.15 -2.09 -5.44
N VAL A 24 -10.41 -1.80 -4.37
CA VAL A 24 -10.96 -1.19 -3.15
C VAL A 24 -11.56 0.18 -3.48
N GLY A 25 -10.88 1.01 -4.28
CA GLY A 25 -11.36 2.32 -4.73
C GLY A 25 -12.63 2.25 -5.61
N ALA A 26 -12.70 1.29 -6.53
CA ALA A 26 -13.85 1.07 -7.38
C ALA A 26 -15.06 0.55 -6.58
N MET A 27 -14.83 -0.38 -5.66
CA MET A 27 -15.88 -0.89 -4.76
C MET A 27 -16.37 0.19 -3.80
N ARG A 28 -15.43 1.05 -3.33
CA ARG A 28 -15.72 2.27 -2.56
C ARG A 28 -16.70 3.19 -3.30
N ARG A 29 -16.46 3.40 -4.58
CA ARG A 29 -17.25 4.33 -5.40
C ARG A 29 -18.63 3.77 -5.72
N SER A 30 -18.73 2.47 -5.98
CA SER A 30 -20.01 1.81 -6.25
C SER A 30 -20.95 1.84 -5.05
N TYR A 31 -20.46 1.64 -3.81
CA TYR A 31 -21.35 1.71 -2.64
C TYR A 31 -21.88 3.14 -2.39
N ILE A 32 -21.06 4.18 -2.62
CA ILE A 32 -21.46 5.57 -2.37
C ILE A 32 -22.54 5.99 -3.36
N LEU A 33 -22.41 5.62 -4.64
CA LEU A 33 -23.37 6.00 -5.67
C LEU A 33 -24.74 5.35 -5.45
N THR A 34 -24.80 4.12 -4.93
CA THR A 34 -26.07 3.46 -4.58
C THR A 34 -26.73 4.11 -3.37
N MET A 35 -25.95 4.44 -2.33
CA MET A 35 -26.48 5.10 -1.11
C MET A 35 -26.94 6.53 -1.35
N ALA A 36 -26.25 7.28 -2.23
CA ALA A 36 -26.61 8.65 -2.58
C ALA A 36 -27.88 8.74 -3.44
N ASN A 37 -28.22 7.69 -4.20
CA ASN A 37 -29.42 7.66 -5.02
C ASN A 37 -30.67 7.32 -4.18
N GLN A 38 -30.51 6.51 -3.13
CA GLN A 38 -31.63 6.04 -2.32
C GLN A 38 -32.04 7.00 -1.20
N ASN A 39 -31.14 7.90 -0.78
CA ASN A 39 -31.36 8.80 0.33
C ASN A 39 -31.29 10.25 -0.19
N GLY A 40 -32.43 10.95 -0.23
CA GLY A 40 -32.46 12.42 -0.37
C GLY A 40 -31.67 13.09 0.76
N PRO A 41 -31.52 14.43 0.78
CA PRO A 41 -30.71 15.14 1.78
C PRO A 41 -31.17 14.75 3.20
N ILE A 42 -30.44 13.83 3.84
CA ILE A 42 -30.70 13.42 5.22
C ILE A 42 -30.18 14.59 6.06
N ILE A 43 -31.09 15.44 6.48
CA ILE A 43 -30.83 16.41 7.53
C ILE A 43 -30.67 15.57 8.80
N ASP A 44 -29.44 15.48 9.33
CA ASP A 44 -29.10 14.79 10.59
C ASP A 44 -29.70 15.52 11.80
N MET A 45 -31.02 15.59 11.83
CA MET A 45 -31.84 16.11 12.91
C MET A 45 -32.79 14.99 13.34
N THR A 46 -32.92 14.78 14.64
CA THR A 46 -34.07 14.02 15.15
C THR A 46 -35.37 14.73 14.75
N PRO A 47 -36.52 14.03 14.66
CA PRO A 47 -37.83 14.67 14.45
C PRO A 47 -38.13 15.80 15.45
N ASP A 48 -37.43 15.80 16.59
CA ASP A 48 -37.52 16.76 17.68
C ASP A 48 -36.50 17.92 17.58
N GLY A 49 -35.71 17.98 16.51
CA GLY A 49 -34.75 19.08 16.26
C GLY A 49 -33.46 19.01 17.09
N ALA A 50 -33.22 17.93 17.84
CA ALA A 50 -31.98 17.74 18.58
C ALA A 50 -30.87 17.19 17.66
N PHE A 51 -29.67 17.76 17.78
CA PHE A 51 -28.47 17.27 17.11
C PHE A 51 -28.11 15.88 17.65
N ILE A 52 -27.90 14.92 16.76
CA ILE A 52 -27.39 13.59 17.14
C ILE A 52 -25.96 13.76 17.63
N GLU A 53 -25.70 13.45 18.90
CA GLU A 53 -24.34 13.43 19.43
C GLU A 53 -23.53 12.33 18.73
N PRO A 54 -22.35 12.66 18.16
CA PRO A 54 -21.54 11.66 17.49
C PRO A 54 -21.06 10.60 18.48
N THR A 55 -21.28 9.33 18.15
CA THR A 55 -20.85 8.18 18.95
C THR A 55 -19.37 8.30 19.29
N LYS A 56 -19.07 8.43 20.59
CA LYS A 56 -17.68 8.53 21.07
C LYS A 56 -16.92 7.27 20.64
N PRO A 57 -15.73 7.41 20.03
CA PRO A 57 -14.95 6.26 19.60
C PRO A 57 -14.59 5.39 20.81
N SER A 58 -14.85 4.09 20.69
CA SER A 58 -14.52 3.12 21.72
C SER A 58 -13.01 3.05 21.93
N TYR A 59 -12.56 2.89 23.18
CA TYR A 59 -11.14 2.68 23.52
C TYR A 59 -10.52 1.52 22.73
N PHE A 60 -11.31 0.49 22.42
CA PHE A 60 -10.86 -0.64 21.60
C PHE A 60 -10.50 -0.22 20.17
N THR A 61 -11.22 0.74 19.59
CA THR A 61 -10.92 1.26 18.24
C THR A 61 -9.59 2.01 18.22
N ILE A 62 -9.28 2.74 19.30
CA ILE A 62 -8.01 3.45 19.44
C ILE A 62 -6.87 2.45 19.61
N LEU A 63 -7.03 1.46 20.47
CA LEU A 63 -6.04 0.41 20.70
C LEU A 63 -5.76 -0.41 19.44
N ALA A 64 -6.80 -0.75 18.66
CA ALA A 64 -6.65 -1.48 17.41
C ALA A 64 -5.83 -0.70 16.38
N ARG A 65 -6.02 0.63 16.27
CA ARG A 65 -5.22 1.48 15.38
C ARG A 65 -3.75 1.53 15.79
N LEU A 66 -3.50 1.66 17.09
CA LEU A 66 -2.13 1.62 17.65
C LEU A 66 -1.45 0.28 17.40
N ALA A 67 -2.17 -0.82 17.63
CA ALA A 67 -1.66 -2.17 17.37
C ALA A 67 -1.33 -2.36 15.89
N ALA A 68 -2.22 -1.94 14.98
CA ALA A 68 -1.97 -2.01 13.54
C ALA A 68 -0.71 -1.20 13.15
N PHE A 69 -0.54 -0.01 13.70
CA PHE A 69 0.64 0.82 13.45
C PHE A 69 1.94 0.16 13.98
N ALA A 70 1.89 -0.44 15.17
CA ALA A 70 3.03 -1.15 15.75
C ALA A 70 3.45 -2.36 14.90
N VAL A 71 2.49 -3.12 14.37
CA VAL A 71 2.77 -4.25 13.47
C VAL A 71 3.45 -3.77 12.18
N LEU A 72 2.96 -2.69 11.58
CA LEU A 72 3.59 -2.11 10.39
C LEU A 72 5.03 -1.66 10.65
N LEU A 73 5.28 -1.03 11.80
CA LEU A 73 6.64 -0.64 12.20
C LEU A 73 7.56 -1.86 12.39
N LEU A 74 7.06 -2.94 12.98
CA LEU A 74 7.83 -4.17 13.16
C LEU A 74 8.22 -4.78 11.82
N VAL A 75 7.25 -4.89 10.89
CA VAL A 75 7.52 -5.40 9.54
C VAL A 75 8.56 -4.53 8.84
N ALA A 76 8.39 -3.20 8.87
CA ALA A 76 9.34 -2.27 8.27
C ALA A 76 10.75 -2.40 8.87
N ALA A 77 10.86 -2.56 10.19
CA ALA A 77 12.13 -2.74 10.88
C ALA A 77 12.83 -4.04 10.46
N VAL A 78 12.09 -5.15 10.38
CA VAL A 78 12.64 -6.44 9.92
C VAL A 78 13.08 -6.34 8.46
N THR A 79 12.26 -5.75 7.58
CA THR A 79 12.62 -5.55 6.16
C THR A 79 13.86 -4.68 6.01
N PHE A 80 13.96 -3.60 6.78
CA PHE A 80 15.13 -2.73 6.79
C PHE A 80 16.40 -3.49 7.22
N TRP A 81 16.28 -4.32 8.26
CA TRP A 81 17.40 -5.12 8.74
C TRP A 81 17.87 -6.15 7.70
N MET A 82 16.94 -6.80 6.99
CA MET A 82 17.27 -7.70 5.89
C MET A 82 17.93 -6.95 4.71
N ALA A 83 17.46 -5.74 4.40
CA ALA A 83 18.04 -4.92 3.34
C ALA A 83 19.51 -4.57 3.59
N LEU A 84 19.90 -4.32 4.85
CA LEU A 84 21.29 -4.05 5.21
C LEU A 84 22.25 -5.18 4.82
N PHE A 85 21.79 -6.43 4.79
CA PHE A 85 22.61 -7.58 4.37
C PHE A 85 22.50 -7.87 2.86
N ILE A 86 21.31 -7.73 2.28
CA ILE A 86 21.07 -8.02 0.86
C ILE A 86 21.78 -7.00 -0.04
N VAL A 87 21.75 -5.71 0.31
CA VAL A 87 22.31 -4.64 -0.53
C VAL A 87 23.82 -4.82 -0.76
N PRO A 88 24.68 -5.03 0.25
CA PRO A 88 26.10 -5.27 0.03
C PRO A 88 26.38 -6.49 -0.85
N VAL A 89 25.63 -7.58 -0.66
CA VAL A 89 25.78 -8.80 -1.46
C VAL A 89 25.46 -8.52 -2.93
N LEU A 90 24.36 -7.79 -3.20
CA LEU A 90 23.99 -7.40 -4.56
C LEU A 90 25.05 -6.49 -5.21
N ILE A 91 25.65 -5.58 -4.44
CA ILE A 91 26.74 -4.72 -4.93
C ILE A 91 27.95 -5.57 -5.34
N ILE A 92 28.39 -6.51 -4.49
CA ILE A 92 29.52 -7.39 -4.80
C ILE A 92 29.22 -8.25 -6.02
N LEU A 93 28.02 -8.83 -6.09
CA LEU A 93 27.60 -9.67 -7.22
C LEU A 93 27.54 -8.86 -8.53
N GLY A 94 27.07 -7.61 -8.46
CA GLY A 94 27.02 -6.70 -9.60
C GLY A 94 28.41 -6.33 -10.11
N ILE A 95 29.34 -6.03 -9.20
CA ILE A 95 30.74 -5.74 -9.55
C ILE A 95 31.41 -6.98 -10.17
N ALA A 96 31.25 -8.15 -9.55
CA ALA A 96 31.82 -9.40 -10.04
C ALA A 96 31.25 -9.77 -11.42
N GLY A 97 29.93 -9.68 -11.60
CA GLY A 97 29.27 -9.92 -12.88
C GLY A 97 29.74 -8.98 -13.98
N TYR A 98 29.92 -7.70 -13.66
CA TYR A 98 30.47 -6.71 -14.60
C TYR A 98 31.93 -6.98 -14.97
N ALA A 99 32.76 -7.37 -14.00
CA ALA A 99 34.16 -7.72 -14.26
C ALA A 99 34.29 -8.96 -15.15
N LEU A 100 33.45 -9.98 -14.92
CA LEU A 100 33.42 -11.19 -15.73
C LEU A 100 32.96 -10.92 -17.17
N SER A 101 31.88 -10.14 -17.35
CA SER A 101 31.41 -9.80 -18.70
C SER A 101 32.46 -9.03 -19.49
N ARG A 102 33.15 -8.07 -18.85
CA ARG A 102 34.24 -7.31 -19.45
C ARG A 102 35.44 -8.18 -19.85
N THR A 103 35.78 -9.17 -19.04
CA THR A 103 36.93 -10.06 -19.32
C THR A 103 36.62 -11.07 -20.41
N GLN A 104 35.37 -11.55 -20.52
CA GLN A 104 34.95 -12.40 -21.63
C GLN A 104 34.98 -11.65 -22.97
N VAL A 105 34.49 -10.41 -23.03
CA VAL A 105 34.53 -9.57 -24.26
C VAL A 105 35.95 -9.28 -24.74
N ARG A 106 36.97 -9.29 -23.86
CA ARG A 106 38.38 -9.11 -24.25
C ARG A 106 39.05 -10.39 -24.74
N ARG A 107 38.45 -11.55 -24.50
CA ARG A 107 38.99 -12.87 -24.90
C ARG A 107 38.43 -13.35 -26.23
N PHE A 108 37.29 -12.79 -26.67
CA PHE A 108 36.78 -12.89 -28.04
C PHE A 108 37.36 -11.77 -28.89
#